data_AF-A0A7S3NG74-F1
#
_entry.id   AF-A0A7S3NG74-F1
#
_cell.length_a   1.000
_cell.length_b   1.000
_cell.length_c   1.000
_cell.angle_alpha   90.00
_cell.angle_beta   90.00
_cell.angle_gamma   90.00
#
_symmetry.space_group_name_H-M   'P 1'
#
loop_
_entity.id
_entity.type
_entity.pdbx_description
1 polymer ?
#
loop_
_entity_poly.entity_id
_entity_poly.type
_entity_poly.pdbx_seq_one_letter_code
_entity_poly.pdbx_strand_id
1 'polypeptide(L)'
;VGGCNRKDLPVDAEIEKTYRYWSKPTSWTDVAGATGTLPVEGDEVIIQSTWNMVLDLTDTPVFKSIEINGRLTILNDGKTYNLHSYLIYVRKGELIVGTSDNPFTGKVIFTLHGTRADKDIY
;
A
#
# COMPACT_ATOMS: atom_id res chain seq x y z
N VAL A 1 0.67 -42.32 -13.31
CA VAL A 1 0.96 -41.56 -12.07
C VAL A 1 1.90 -40.42 -12.46
N GLY A 2 1.34 -39.28 -12.87
CA GLY A 2 2.11 -38.13 -13.36
C GLY A 2 2.36 -37.16 -12.22
N GLY A 3 3.60 -37.12 -11.72
CA GLY A 3 4.02 -36.17 -10.70
C GLY A 3 4.15 -34.78 -11.32
N CYS A 4 3.18 -33.92 -11.05
CA CYS A 4 3.31 -32.48 -11.28
C CYS A 4 4.29 -31.92 -10.25
N ASN A 5 5.57 -31.82 -10.60
CA ASN A 5 6.53 -31.01 -9.87
C ASN A 5 6.27 -29.53 -10.18
N ARG A 6 5.16 -29.00 -9.66
CA ARG A 6 5.05 -27.56 -9.49
C ARG A 6 6.01 -27.25 -8.34
N LYS A 7 7.12 -26.56 -8.63
CA LYS A 7 7.88 -25.92 -7.57
C LYS A 7 6.91 -24.96 -6.91
N ASP A 8 6.37 -25.36 -5.77
CA ASP A 8 5.57 -24.49 -4.92
C ASP A 8 6.49 -23.34 -4.52
N LEU A 9 6.32 -22.21 -5.21
CA LEU A 9 6.74 -20.93 -4.67
C LEU A 9 6.02 -20.83 -3.32
N PRO A 10 6.71 -20.48 -2.22
CA PRO A 10 6.06 -20.39 -0.92
C PRO A 10 4.85 -19.49 -1.05
N VAL A 11 3.67 -20.08 -0.78
CA VAL A 11 2.36 -19.49 -1.02
C VAL A 11 2.17 -18.21 -0.22
N ASP A 12 2.96 -18.02 0.84
CA ASP A 12 2.94 -16.84 1.69
C ASP A 12 4.38 -16.34 1.87
N ALA A 13 4.79 -15.32 1.11
CA ALA A 13 5.94 -14.53 1.51
C ALA A 13 5.56 -13.89 2.85
N GLU A 14 6.24 -14.26 3.94
CA GLU A 14 5.91 -13.73 5.26
C GLU A 14 6.04 -12.19 5.25
N ILE A 15 4.96 -11.52 5.64
CA ILE A 15 4.97 -10.08 5.87
C ILE A 15 6.00 -9.76 6.95
N GLU A 16 6.75 -8.69 6.74
CA GLU A 16 7.74 -8.19 7.69
C GLU A 16 7.13 -7.99 9.08
N LYS A 17 7.86 -8.47 10.10
CA LYS A 17 7.49 -8.27 11.51
C LYS A 17 7.66 -6.82 11.95
N THR A 18 8.53 -6.08 11.28
CA THR A 18 8.80 -4.66 11.52
C THR A 18 7.88 -3.79 10.68
N TYR A 19 7.43 -2.68 11.26
CA TYR A 19 6.64 -1.69 10.55
C TYR A 19 7.51 -0.74 9.73
N ARG A 20 7.13 -0.55 8.48
CA ARG A 20 7.56 0.57 7.64
C ARG A 20 6.59 1.73 7.85
N TYR A 21 7.11 2.94 7.99
CA TYR A 21 6.28 4.14 8.11
C TYR A 21 6.36 4.92 6.81
N TRP A 22 5.20 5.27 6.26
CA TRP A 22 5.11 5.97 4.98
C TRP A 22 5.91 7.27 4.99
N SER A 23 5.85 8.04 6.08
CA SER A 23 6.57 9.31 6.26
C SER A 23 8.09 9.19 6.32
N LYS A 24 8.64 7.98 6.49
CA LYS A 24 10.08 7.75 6.59
C LYS A 24 10.65 7.42 5.20
N PRO A 25 11.55 8.24 4.65
CA PRO A 25 12.15 7.98 3.34
C PRO A 25 12.92 6.65 3.29
N THR A 26 13.52 6.24 4.41
CA THR A 26 14.23 4.96 4.55
C THR A 26 13.31 3.74 4.46
N SER A 27 12.00 3.89 4.69
CA SER A 27 11.03 2.79 4.49
C SER A 27 10.91 2.37 3.02
N TRP A 28 11.31 3.26 2.10
CA TRP A 28 11.18 3.09 0.66
C TRP A 28 12.44 2.57 -0.03
N THR A 29 13.49 2.17 0.68
CA THR A 29 14.80 1.84 0.06
C THR A 29 14.87 0.47 -0.62
N ASP A 30 13.94 -0.44 -0.33
CA ASP A 30 14.02 -1.83 -0.84
C ASP A 30 13.28 -2.02 -2.18
N VAL A 31 12.78 -0.94 -2.78
CA VAL A 31 12.26 -0.97 -4.16
C VAL A 31 13.46 -0.88 -5.09
N ALA A 32 13.60 -1.82 -6.03
CA ALA A 32 14.63 -1.75 -7.06
C ALA A 32 14.52 -0.41 -7.81
N GLY A 33 15.46 0.51 -7.55
CA GLY A 33 15.48 1.87 -8.11
C GLY A 33 15.03 3.00 -7.16
N ALA A 34 14.62 2.71 -5.92
CA ALA A 34 14.27 3.75 -4.97
C ALA A 34 15.51 4.34 -4.28
N THR A 35 15.60 5.66 -4.30
CA THR A 35 16.68 6.48 -3.71
C THR A 35 16.49 6.71 -2.21
N GLY A 36 15.53 6.03 -1.57
CA GLY A 36 15.11 6.31 -0.20
C GLY A 36 14.40 7.65 -0.10
N THR A 37 13.54 7.98 -1.06
CA THR A 37 12.71 9.19 -1.08
C THR A 37 11.24 8.85 -0.89
N LEU A 38 10.48 9.80 -0.36
CA LEU A 38 9.02 9.67 -0.29
C LEU A 38 8.40 9.74 -1.68
N PRO A 39 7.35 8.96 -1.96
CA PRO A 39 6.57 9.12 -3.18
C PRO A 39 6.00 10.53 -3.29
N VAL A 40 6.08 11.12 -4.48
CA VAL A 40 5.58 12.46 -4.77
C VAL A 40 4.31 12.39 -5.64
N GLU A 41 3.73 13.55 -5.93
CA GLU A 41 2.54 13.65 -6.78
C GLU A 41 2.80 13.03 -8.16
N GLY A 42 1.84 12.24 -8.65
CA GLY A 42 1.92 11.55 -9.94
C GLY A 42 2.71 10.24 -9.93
N ASP A 43 3.33 9.85 -8.81
CA ASP A 43 4.07 8.59 -8.73
C ASP A 43 3.14 7.37 -8.73
N GLU A 44 3.70 6.25 -9.20
CA GLU A 44 3.12 4.91 -9.06
C GLU A 44 3.71 4.27 -7.80
N VAL A 45 2.86 4.07 -6.80
CA VAL A 45 3.26 3.54 -5.49
C VAL A 45 3.04 2.04 -5.47
N ILE A 46 4.08 1.26 -5.15
CA ILE A 46 3.98 -0.19 -5.02
C ILE A 46 4.36 -0.59 -3.59
N ILE A 47 3.39 -1.14 -2.85
CA ILE A 47 3.62 -1.78 -1.56
C ILE A 47 3.96 -3.25 -1.82
N GLN A 48 5.24 -3.59 -1.69
CA GLN A 48 5.74 -4.93 -2.05
C GLN A 48 5.15 -6.04 -1.18
N SER A 49 5.18 -7.28 -1.67
CA SER A 49 4.53 -8.43 -1.03
C SER A 49 4.99 -8.74 0.39
N THR A 50 6.23 -8.39 0.76
CA THR A 50 6.75 -8.60 2.12
C THR A 50 6.53 -7.39 3.02
N TRP A 51 6.10 -6.25 2.49
CA TRP A 51 6.09 -5.01 3.27
C TRP A 51 4.91 -4.96 4.24
N ASN A 52 5.22 -4.47 5.44
CA ASN A 52 4.21 -4.08 6.44
C ASN A 52 4.22 -2.56 6.58
N MET A 53 3.54 -1.88 5.66
CA MET A 53 3.52 -0.42 5.56
C MET A 53 2.41 0.18 6.44
N VAL A 54 2.75 1.24 7.16
CA VAL A 54 1.83 2.06 7.94
C VAL A 54 1.74 3.44 7.31
N LEU A 55 0.53 3.83 6.88
CA LEU A 55 0.25 5.20 6.46
C LEU A 55 0.08 6.08 7.69
N ASP A 56 1.13 6.83 8.02
CA ASP A 56 1.19 7.80 9.12
C ASP A 56 1.12 9.26 8.64
N LEU A 57 1.00 9.48 7.33
CA LEU A 57 0.78 10.78 6.72
C LEU A 57 -0.72 11.09 6.64
N THR A 58 -1.16 12.17 7.29
CA THR A 58 -2.58 12.55 7.36
C THR A 58 -3.16 12.99 6.01
N ASP A 59 -2.32 13.46 5.10
CA ASP A 59 -2.75 13.92 3.77
C ASP A 59 -1.68 13.57 2.74
N THR A 60 -2.02 12.70 1.77
CA THR A 60 -1.07 12.24 0.76
C THR A 60 -1.10 13.10 -0.50
N PRO A 61 0.02 13.20 -1.24
CA PRO A 61 -0.01 13.65 -2.63
C PRO A 61 -0.99 12.83 -3.47
N VAL A 62 -1.40 13.38 -4.62
CA VAL A 62 -2.26 12.68 -5.58
C VAL A 62 -1.41 11.69 -6.38
N PHE A 63 -1.48 10.40 -6.04
CA PHE A 63 -0.70 9.37 -6.72
C PHE A 63 -1.37 8.93 -8.04
N LYS A 64 -0.58 8.57 -9.04
CA LYS A 64 -1.12 7.99 -10.28
C LYS A 64 -1.73 6.62 -10.01
N SER A 65 -1.07 5.78 -9.22
CA SER A 65 -1.65 4.52 -8.77
C SER A 65 -1.04 4.07 -7.45
N ILE A 66 -1.78 3.25 -6.70
CA ILE A 66 -1.28 2.53 -5.53
C ILE A 66 -1.55 1.04 -5.73
N GLU A 67 -0.50 0.25 -5.89
CA GLU A 67 -0.58 -1.21 -5.94
C GLU A 67 -0.16 -1.83 -4.59
N ILE A 68 -1.08 -2.58 -3.99
CA ILE A 68 -0.91 -3.20 -2.68
C ILE A 68 -0.77 -4.71 -2.87
N ASN A 69 0.49 -5.16 -2.79
CA ASN A 69 0.86 -6.58 -2.83
C ASN A 69 1.18 -7.14 -1.43
N GLY A 70 1.66 -6.30 -0.50
CA GLY A 70 1.85 -6.63 0.91
C GLY A 70 0.76 -6.05 1.79
N ARG A 71 1.10 -5.49 2.95
CA ARG A 71 0.13 -4.90 3.87
C ARG A 71 0.28 -3.39 3.94
N LEU A 72 -0.84 -2.68 3.78
CA LEU A 72 -0.96 -1.25 4.04
C LEU A 72 -1.97 -1.02 5.17
N THR A 73 -1.51 -0.48 6.30
CA THR A 73 -2.34 -0.17 7.46
C THR A 73 -2.43 1.33 7.67
N ILE A 74 -3.62 1.88 7.85
CA ILE A 74 -3.76 3.30 8.23
C ILE A 74 -3.52 3.44 9.73
N LEU A 75 -2.68 4.40 10.12
CA LEU A 75 -2.38 4.64 11.53
C LEU A 75 -3.66 5.02 12.30
N ASN A 76 -3.98 4.26 13.36
CA ASN A 76 -5.15 4.49 14.20
C ASN A 76 -4.77 5.34 15.42
N ASP A 77 -4.69 6.65 15.22
CA ASP A 77 -4.36 7.64 16.27
C ASP A 77 -5.49 8.66 16.51
N GLY A 78 -6.70 8.36 16.03
CA GLY A 78 -7.89 9.20 16.16
C GLY A 78 -7.96 10.38 15.18
N LYS A 79 -7.00 10.52 14.26
CA LYS A 79 -7.00 11.62 13.27
C LYS A 79 -7.80 11.28 12.00
N THR A 80 -7.94 12.29 11.15
CA THR A 80 -8.44 12.12 9.80
C THR A 80 -7.27 11.89 8.84
N TYR A 81 -7.40 10.86 8.00
CA TYR A 81 -6.44 10.51 6.94
C TYR A 81 -7.09 10.67 5.58
N ASN A 82 -6.44 11.42 4.68
CA ASN A 82 -6.85 11.58 3.29
C ASN A 82 -5.84 10.87 2.39
N LEU A 83 -6.30 9.85 1.66
CA LEU A 83 -5.50 9.15 0.65
C LEU A 83 -6.01 9.55 -0.74
N HIS A 84 -5.13 10.11 -1.55
CA HIS A 84 -5.43 10.61 -2.88
C HIS A 84 -4.75 9.74 -3.94
N SER A 85 -5.52 9.21 -4.88
CA SER A 85 -4.96 8.51 -6.03
C SER A 85 -5.90 8.52 -7.22
N TYR A 86 -5.42 8.25 -8.43
CA TYR A 86 -6.30 7.93 -9.55
C TYR A 86 -6.80 6.48 -9.47
N LEU A 87 -5.96 5.53 -9.04
CA LEU A 87 -6.30 4.11 -8.95
C LEU A 87 -5.67 3.42 -7.74
N ILE A 88 -6.42 2.53 -7.10
CA ILE A 88 -5.92 1.67 -6.01
C ILE A 88 -6.19 0.22 -6.38
N TYR A 89 -5.13 -0.59 -6.42
CA TYR A 89 -5.18 -2.02 -6.69
C TYR A 89 -4.78 -2.80 -5.44
N VAL A 90 -5.68 -3.64 -4.93
CA VAL A 90 -5.35 -4.63 -3.90
C VAL A 90 -5.32 -6.00 -4.58
N ARG A 91 -4.12 -6.49 -4.89
CA ARG A 91 -3.96 -7.73 -5.68
C ARG A 91 -3.81 -8.95 -4.80
N LYS A 92 -2.73 -8.98 -4.02
CA LYS A 92 -2.37 -10.10 -3.12
C LYS A 92 -2.15 -9.65 -1.68
N GLY A 93 -2.35 -8.36 -1.44
CA GLY A 93 -2.10 -7.71 -0.18
C GLY A 93 -3.36 -7.43 0.62
N GLU A 94 -3.18 -6.61 1.65
CA GLU A 94 -4.23 -6.20 2.58
C GLU A 94 -4.21 -4.68 2.75
N LEU A 95 -5.37 -4.05 2.68
CA LEU A 95 -5.59 -2.66 3.11
C LEU A 95 -6.39 -2.68 4.41
N ILE A 96 -5.80 -2.18 5.49
CA ILE A 96 -6.34 -2.28 6.86
C ILE A 96 -6.66 -0.88 7.42
N VAL A 97 -7.90 -0.70 7.85
CA VAL A 97 -8.40 0.52 8.52
C VAL A 97 -9.03 0.11 9.85
N GLY A 98 -8.19 -0.09 10.87
CA GLY A 98 -8.61 -0.72 12.13
C GLY A 98 -8.96 -2.21 11.99
N THR A 99 -9.26 -2.85 13.11
CA THR A 99 -9.66 -4.27 13.20
C THR A 99 -10.86 -4.42 14.14
N SER A 100 -11.41 -5.64 14.27
CA SER A 100 -12.45 -5.92 15.27
C SER A 100 -12.00 -5.62 16.70
N ASP A 101 -10.75 -5.97 17.00
CA ASP A 101 -10.18 -5.85 18.35
C ASP A 101 -9.65 -4.44 18.63
N ASN A 102 -9.27 -3.73 17.57
CA ASN A 102 -8.87 -2.33 17.62
C ASN A 102 -9.60 -1.51 16.55
N PRO A 103 -10.86 -1.13 16.80
CA PRO A 103 -11.66 -0.36 15.86
C PRO A 103 -10.98 0.97 15.50
N PHE A 104 -11.13 1.39 14.24
CA PHE A 104 -10.60 2.68 13.82
C PHE A 104 -11.39 3.81 14.50
N THR A 105 -10.67 4.71 15.19
CA THR A 105 -11.29 5.76 16.01
C THR A 105 -11.42 7.10 15.28
N GLY A 106 -10.66 7.28 14.20
CA GLY A 106 -10.65 8.49 13.38
C GLY A 106 -11.56 8.41 12.16
N LYS A 107 -11.17 9.12 11.11
CA LYS A 107 -11.83 9.07 9.79
C LYS A 107 -10.81 8.80 8.69
N VAL A 108 -11.15 7.97 7.71
CA VAL A 108 -10.32 7.80 6.50
C VAL A 108 -11.15 8.18 5.28
N ILE A 109 -10.58 8.99 4.40
CA ILE A 109 -11.18 9.43 3.15
C ILE A 109 -10.26 8.98 2.02
N PHE A 110 -10.76 8.07 1.17
CA PHE A 110 -10.10 7.68 -0.06
C PHE A 110 -10.70 8.49 -1.21
N THR A 111 -9.90 9.37 -1.81
CA THR A 111 -10.31 10.18 -2.95
C THR A 111 -9.72 9.59 -4.22
N LEU A 112 -10.59 9.02 -5.07
CA LEU A 112 -10.22 8.53 -6.39
C LEU A 112 -10.47 9.62 -7.43
N HIS A 113 -9.40 10.12 -8.04
CA HIS A 113 -9.42 11.23 -9.00
C HIS A 113 -9.70 10.80 -10.44
N GLY A 114 -9.80 9.49 -10.70
CA GLY A 114 -10.08 8.95 -12.03
C GLY A 114 -11.42 9.37 -12.60
N THR A 115 -11.46 9.58 -13.91
CA THR A 115 -12.65 9.91 -14.70
C THR A 115 -12.95 8.80 -15.71
N ARG A 116 -14.19 8.74 -16.21
CA ARG A 116 -14.59 7.78 -17.26
C ARG A 116 -13.83 7.98 -18.59
N ALA A 117 -13.24 9.16 -18.80
CA ALA A 117 -12.45 9.49 -19.98
C ALA A 117 -10.99 9.07 -19.86
N ASP A 118 -10.53 8.77 -18.64
CA ASP A 118 -9.22 8.15 -18.42
C ASP A 118 -9.33 6.71 -18.90
N LYS A 119 -9.08 6.52 -20.20
CA LYS A 119 -8.85 5.20 -20.77
C LYS A 119 -7.78 4.57 -19.92
N ASP A 120 -8.11 3.43 -19.33
CA ASP A 120 -7.25 2.55 -18.54
C ASP A 120 -5.79 3.01 -18.61
N ILE A 121 -5.32 3.69 -17.57
CA ILE A 121 -3.93 4.17 -17.48
C ILE A 121 -3.02 2.93 -17.50
N TYR A 122 -2.70 2.47 -18.71
CA TYR A 122 -1.78 1.41 -19.09
C TYR A 122 -0.46 2.02 -19.55
#